data_AF-A0A1Y4K3V8-F1
#
_entry.id   AF-A0A1Y4K3V8-F1
#
_cell.length_a   1.000
_cell.length_b   1.000
_cell.length_c   1.000
_cell.angle_alpha   90.00
_cell.angle_beta   90.00
_cell.angle_gamma   90.00
#
_symmetry.space_group_name_H-M   'P 1'
#
loop_
_entity.id
_entity.type
_entity.pdbx_description
1 polymer ?
#
loop_
_entity_poly.entity_id
_entity_poly.type
_entity_poly.pdbx_seq_one_letter_code
_entity_poly.pdbx_strand_id
1 'polypeptide(L)'
;MSTLSRRSFVGVLAAVAAACASGCDGPATVATEWGEMPNVVGMQAQEAWTTLVEAGFVPSFERSDDEGEPGTVVSVLAREVPDAVSLILDANGEAHEEYDGVSWKATAVCGLCGMSQVPLQLTFGNSEAEARAQLEEAGIAEVEVAYSGDVDEAANVVTASSPPCGAWVVDGEPVTITVTSDVTMPDVLGDDPLTATQRLRERGLVADPAITEYMVEDGFIPTVEWASAEPGAPLRVGDVVELTYTTAP
;
A
#
# COMPACT_ATOMS: atom_id res chain seq x y z
N MET A 1 -12.16 36.12 12.68
CA MET A 1 -11.10 36.43 13.65
C MET A 1 -10.86 35.17 14.47
N SER A 2 -10.16 34.19 13.88
CA SER A 2 -9.76 32.95 14.55
C SER A 2 -8.33 32.67 14.12
N THR A 3 -7.41 32.99 15.02
CA THR A 3 -5.98 32.79 14.88
C THR A 3 -5.66 31.30 14.91
N LEU A 4 -5.40 30.71 13.73
CA LEU A 4 -4.70 29.44 13.62
C LEU A 4 -3.25 29.67 14.08
N SER A 5 -3.02 29.43 15.36
CA SER A 5 -1.68 29.37 15.94
C SER A 5 -0.98 28.14 15.37
N ARG A 6 -0.21 28.30 14.27
CA ARG A 6 0.84 27.36 13.89
C ARG A 6 1.83 27.30 15.05
N ARG A 7 1.63 26.35 15.98
CA ARG A 7 2.65 25.97 16.93
C ARG A 7 3.72 25.25 16.13
N SER A 8 4.80 25.97 15.82
CA SER A 8 6.06 25.34 15.43
C SER A 8 6.52 24.48 16.61
N PHE A 9 6.14 23.21 16.60
CA PHE A 9 6.71 22.21 17.50
C PHE A 9 8.08 21.85 16.96
N VAL A 10 9.11 22.46 17.57
CA VAL A 10 10.48 21.94 17.48
C VAL A 10 10.52 20.77 18.46
N GLY A 11 9.94 19.63 18.05
CA GLY A 11 10.03 18.38 18.78
C GLY A 11 11.47 17.88 18.71
N VAL A 12 12.03 17.50 19.86
CA VAL A 12 13.35 16.87 19.92
C VAL A 12 13.20 15.49 19.27
N LEU A 13 13.62 15.37 18.01
CA LEU A 13 13.65 14.11 17.29
C LEU A 13 14.66 13.18 17.96
N ALA A 14 14.17 12.23 18.75
CA ALA A 14 14.96 11.10 19.21
C ALA A 14 15.09 10.11 18.05
N ALA A 15 16.20 10.17 17.33
CA ALA A 15 16.57 9.23 16.30
C ALA A 15 17.67 8.31 16.84
N VAL A 16 17.49 7.00 16.68
CA VAL A 16 18.56 6.02 16.89
C VAL A 16 18.94 5.50 15.51
N ALA A 17 20.17 5.78 15.10
CA ALA A 17 20.77 5.24 13.89
C ALA A 17 21.92 4.32 14.30
N ALA A 18 22.07 3.19 13.61
CA ALA A 18 23.22 2.32 13.76
C ALA A 18 24.50 3.09 13.40
N ALA A 19 25.39 3.27 14.37
CA ALA A 19 26.77 3.63 14.07
C ALA A 19 27.52 2.34 13.71
N CYS A 20 27.88 2.17 12.45
CA CYS A 20 28.70 1.05 11.97
C CYS A 20 30.10 1.09 12.60
N ALA A 21 30.22 0.61 13.84
CA ALA A 21 31.48 0.32 14.48
C ALA A 21 31.25 -0.66 15.64
N SER A 22 31.38 -1.96 15.33
CA SER A 22 31.76 -3.01 16.29
C SER A 22 31.09 -2.97 17.67
N GLY A 23 29.96 -3.66 17.82
CA GLY A 23 29.40 -4.08 19.11
C GLY A 23 28.84 -2.93 19.95
N CYS A 24 27.64 -2.47 19.63
CA CYS A 24 26.91 -1.49 20.42
C CYS A 24 25.50 -2.01 20.68
N ASP A 25 25.30 -2.70 21.81
CA ASP A 25 24.00 -2.80 22.47
C ASP A 25 23.56 -1.35 22.76
N GLY A 26 22.78 -0.76 21.84
CA GLY A 26 22.10 0.50 22.11
C GLY A 26 21.19 0.36 23.33
N PRO A 27 20.66 1.46 23.89
CA PRO A 27 19.68 1.35 24.95
C PRO A 27 18.51 0.48 24.46
N ALA A 28 18.00 -0.43 25.31
CA ALA A 28 16.89 -1.33 24.96
C ALA A 28 15.62 -0.56 24.54
N THR A 29 15.50 0.69 24.98
CA THR A 29 14.41 1.60 24.66
C THR A 29 14.93 2.99 24.33
N VAL A 30 14.23 3.68 23.43
CA VAL A 30 14.42 5.06 23.05
C VAL A 30 13.35 5.89 23.76
N ALA A 31 13.77 6.88 24.54
CA ALA A 31 12.83 7.81 25.16
C ALA A 31 12.29 8.79 24.11
N THR A 32 10.98 8.83 23.93
CA THR A 32 10.30 9.73 22.98
C THR A 32 9.29 10.62 23.73
N GLU A 33 8.76 11.64 23.06
CA GLU A 33 7.69 12.46 23.64
C GLU A 33 6.35 11.70 23.76
N TRP A 34 6.21 10.55 23.10
CA TRP A 34 5.04 9.66 23.13
C TRP A 34 5.22 8.44 24.04
N GLY A 35 6.33 8.38 24.80
CA GLY A 35 6.66 7.30 25.73
C GLY A 35 7.94 6.55 25.36
N GLU A 36 8.16 5.40 26.01
CA GLU A 36 9.31 4.54 25.72
C GLU A 36 9.03 3.68 24.49
N MET A 37 9.78 3.92 23.42
CA MET A 37 9.74 3.14 22.18
C MET A 37 10.85 2.07 22.25
N PRO A 38 10.58 0.79 21.91
CA PRO A 38 11.63 -0.21 21.89
C PRO A 38 12.68 0.13 20.81
N ASN A 39 13.95 -0.13 21.12
CA ASN A 39 15.02 0.00 20.13
C ASN A 39 15.05 -1.26 19.27
N VAL A 40 14.61 -1.14 18.01
CA VAL A 40 14.54 -2.25 17.06
C VAL A 40 15.70 -2.29 16.07
N VAL A 41 16.73 -1.46 16.26
CA VAL A 41 17.92 -1.46 15.39
C VAL A 41 18.64 -2.80 15.49
N GLY A 42 18.96 -3.39 14.33
CA GLY A 42 19.54 -4.72 14.19
C GLY A 42 18.53 -5.86 14.18
N MET A 43 17.25 -5.59 14.41
CA MET A 43 16.19 -6.61 14.30
C MET A 43 15.79 -6.82 12.84
N GLN A 44 15.30 -8.03 12.51
CA GLN A 44 14.66 -8.31 11.23
C GLN A 44 13.34 -7.53 11.12
N ALA A 45 12.97 -7.11 9.91
CA ALA A 45 11.80 -6.27 9.65
C ALA A 45 10.51 -6.78 10.36
N GLN A 46 10.18 -8.08 10.24
CA GLN A 46 8.98 -8.64 10.86
C GLN A 46 9.04 -8.68 12.40
N GLU A 47 10.21 -8.96 12.95
CA GLU A 47 10.42 -9.00 14.40
C GLU A 47 10.33 -7.57 14.98
N ALA A 48 10.91 -6.60 14.28
CA ALA A 48 10.80 -5.19 14.61
C ALA A 48 9.34 -4.72 14.56
N TRP A 49 8.60 -5.10 13.52
CA TRP A 49 7.17 -4.79 13.38
C TRP A 49 6.38 -5.28 14.59
N THR A 50 6.55 -6.56 14.95
CA THR A 50 5.85 -7.19 16.09
C THR A 50 6.16 -6.45 17.39
N THR A 51 7.44 -6.18 17.64
CA THR A 51 7.93 -5.51 18.84
C THR A 51 7.35 -4.10 19.00
N LEU A 52 7.24 -3.35 17.90
CA LEU A 52 6.70 -2.00 17.89
C LEU A 52 5.19 -1.99 18.11
N VAL A 53 4.47 -2.91 17.46
CA VAL A 53 3.02 -3.06 17.62
C VAL A 53 2.66 -3.39 19.06
N GLU A 54 3.35 -4.34 19.69
CA GLU A 54 3.16 -4.69 21.10
C GLU A 54 3.42 -3.50 22.04
N ALA A 55 4.34 -2.60 21.67
CA ALA A 55 4.64 -1.39 22.40
C ALA A 55 3.64 -0.24 22.14
N GLY A 56 2.70 -0.41 21.20
CA GLY A 56 1.69 0.58 20.84
C GLY A 56 2.21 1.68 19.89
N PHE A 57 3.23 1.37 19.08
CA PHE A 57 3.72 2.23 18.00
C PHE A 57 3.33 1.62 16.66
N VAL A 58 2.81 2.43 15.73
CA VAL A 58 2.53 1.95 14.37
C VAL A 58 3.84 1.90 13.57
N PRO A 59 4.28 0.73 13.10
CA PRO A 59 5.49 0.63 12.31
C PRO A 59 5.28 1.23 10.91
N SER A 60 6.27 1.97 10.43
CA SER A 60 6.33 2.48 9.07
C SER A 60 7.74 2.22 8.54
N PHE A 61 7.86 1.33 7.58
CA PHE A 61 9.15 1.02 6.97
C PHE A 61 9.45 1.96 5.82
N GLU A 62 10.74 2.28 5.66
CA GLU A 62 11.27 3.00 4.51
C GLU A 62 12.62 2.41 4.10
N ARG A 63 12.99 2.53 2.83
CA ARG A 63 14.31 2.12 2.35
C ARG A 63 15.38 3.02 2.99
N SER A 64 16.45 2.42 3.50
CA SER A 64 17.64 3.15 3.95
C SER A 64 18.85 2.81 3.06
N ASP A 65 19.69 3.82 2.84
CA ASP A 65 21.00 3.70 2.20
C ASP A 65 22.15 3.47 3.21
N ASP A 66 21.84 3.41 4.50
CA ASP A 66 22.83 3.13 5.54
C ASP A 66 23.35 1.69 5.44
N GLU A 67 24.62 1.49 5.82
CA GLU A 67 25.25 0.17 5.80
C GLU A 67 24.65 -0.74 6.88
N GLY A 68 24.34 -1.99 6.52
CA GLY A 68 23.77 -2.98 7.42
C GLY A 68 23.64 -4.35 6.78
N GLU A 69 23.13 -5.32 7.53
CA GLU A 69 22.73 -6.62 6.99
C GLU A 69 21.39 -6.46 6.24
N PRO A 70 21.25 -6.95 5.00
CA PRO A 70 19.99 -6.89 4.28
C PRO A 70 18.84 -7.51 5.07
N GLY A 71 17.70 -6.83 5.15
CA GLY A 71 16.55 -7.30 5.94
C GLY A 71 16.45 -6.74 7.36
N THR A 72 17.46 -6.02 7.82
CA THR A 72 17.51 -5.47 9.17
C THR A 72 17.12 -3.99 9.23
N VAL A 73 16.59 -3.59 10.39
CA VAL A 73 16.37 -2.18 10.72
C VAL A 73 17.70 -1.52 11.09
N VAL A 74 18.09 -0.48 10.37
CA VAL A 74 19.33 0.29 10.62
C VAL A 74 19.09 1.61 11.34
N SER A 75 17.85 2.11 11.29
CA SER A 75 17.46 3.31 12.01
C SER A 75 16.01 3.23 12.48
N VAL A 76 15.72 3.85 13.62
CA VAL A 76 14.35 4.01 14.12
C VAL A 76 14.16 5.39 14.75
N LEU A 77 13.04 6.03 14.46
CA LEU A 77 12.64 7.30 15.04
C LEU A 77 11.12 7.37 15.22
N ALA A 78 10.67 8.05 16.26
CA ALA A 78 9.24 8.26 16.49
C ALA A 78 8.75 9.55 15.81
N ARG A 79 7.53 9.51 15.27
CA ARG A 79 6.81 10.64 14.69
C ARG A 79 5.37 10.66 15.17
N GLU A 80 4.72 11.81 15.02
CA GLU A 80 3.27 11.95 15.23
C GLU A 80 2.50 11.01 14.31
N VAL A 81 1.45 10.39 14.85
CA VAL A 81 0.54 9.52 14.09
C VAL A 81 -0.25 10.39 13.11
N PRO A 82 -0.36 10.03 11.83
CA PRO A 82 -1.22 10.77 10.90
C PRO A 82 -2.69 10.70 11.32
N ASP A 83 -3.49 11.70 10.93
CA ASP A 83 -4.91 11.82 11.29
C ASP A 83 -5.74 10.59 10.89
N ALA A 84 -5.32 9.90 9.84
CA ALA A 84 -5.87 8.63 9.40
C ALA A 84 -4.75 7.61 9.25
N VAL A 85 -4.92 6.48 9.93
CA VAL A 85 -4.13 5.27 9.74
C VAL A 85 -5.12 4.22 9.24
N SER A 86 -4.91 3.73 8.02
CA SER A 86 -5.76 2.77 7.35
C SER A 86 -4.87 1.72 6.71
N LEU A 87 -5.30 0.45 6.73
CA LEU A 87 -4.58 -0.68 6.14
C LEU A 87 -3.17 -0.81 6.72
N ILE A 88 -3.09 -1.30 7.97
CA ILE A 88 -1.81 -1.66 8.57
C ILE A 88 -1.27 -2.90 7.86
N LEU A 89 -0.12 -2.74 7.21
CA LEU A 89 0.62 -3.85 6.63
C LEU A 89 1.79 -4.24 7.53
N ASP A 90 2.06 -5.53 7.62
CA ASP A 90 3.32 -6.04 8.18
C ASP A 90 4.47 -5.98 7.16
N ALA A 91 5.66 -6.42 7.56
CA ALA A 91 6.82 -6.42 6.67
C ALA A 91 6.65 -7.38 5.47
N ASN A 92 5.79 -8.39 5.61
CA ASN A 92 5.49 -9.37 4.54
C ASN A 92 4.34 -8.90 3.64
N GLY A 93 3.76 -7.72 3.86
CA GLY A 93 2.62 -7.20 3.11
C GLY A 93 1.27 -7.81 3.53
N GLU A 94 1.20 -8.48 4.68
CA GLU A 94 -0.06 -8.97 5.25
C GLU A 94 -0.82 -7.82 5.89
N ALA A 95 -2.12 -7.70 5.55
CA ALA A 95 -3.00 -6.71 6.13
C ALA A 95 -3.57 -7.17 7.48
N HIS A 96 -3.50 -6.31 8.48
CA HIS A 96 -3.95 -6.58 9.84
C HIS A 96 -5.17 -5.71 10.21
N GLU A 97 -6.36 -6.16 9.82
CA GLU A 97 -7.64 -5.50 10.11
C GLU A 97 -7.93 -5.39 11.62
N GLU A 98 -7.33 -6.25 12.44
CA GLU A 98 -7.48 -6.19 13.90
C GLU A 98 -6.96 -4.89 14.52
N TYR A 99 -6.12 -4.14 13.80
CA TYR A 99 -5.62 -2.85 14.24
C TYR A 99 -6.40 -1.65 13.69
N ASP A 100 -7.47 -1.88 12.92
CA ASP A 100 -8.30 -0.80 12.42
C ASP A 100 -8.96 -0.03 13.57
N GLY A 101 -8.73 1.29 13.59
CA GLY A 101 -9.22 2.18 14.63
C GLY A 101 -8.46 2.12 15.96
N VAL A 102 -7.36 1.36 16.05
CA VAL A 102 -6.49 1.38 17.23
C VAL A 102 -5.83 2.75 17.41
N SER A 103 -5.82 3.25 18.64
CA SER A 103 -5.14 4.49 19.01
C SER A 103 -3.67 4.22 19.30
N TRP A 104 -2.80 4.52 18.33
CA TRP A 104 -1.35 4.40 18.45
C TRP A 104 -0.74 5.55 19.25
N LYS A 105 0.38 5.29 19.94
CA LYS A 105 1.14 6.33 20.66
C LYS A 105 1.84 7.28 19.68
N ALA A 106 2.51 6.70 18.70
CA ALA A 106 3.31 7.37 17.68
C ALA A 106 3.53 6.42 16.49
N THR A 107 3.97 6.99 15.37
CA THR A 107 4.53 6.23 14.24
C THR A 107 6.00 5.98 14.48
N ALA A 108 6.43 4.72 14.43
CA ALA A 108 7.84 4.35 14.43
C ALA A 108 8.31 4.21 12.98
N VAL A 109 9.07 5.19 12.50
CA VAL A 109 9.68 5.14 11.17
C VAL A 109 10.98 4.36 11.26
N CYS A 110 11.07 3.28 10.49
CA CYS A 110 12.16 2.32 10.51
C CYS A 110 12.84 2.27 9.15
N GLY A 111 14.13 2.60 9.09
CA GLY A 111 14.93 2.45 7.89
C GLY A 111 15.38 0.99 7.74
N LEU A 112 15.04 0.36 6.60
CA LEU A 112 15.44 -1.01 6.26
C LEU A 112 16.63 -0.99 5.29
N CYS A 113 17.66 -1.76 5.62
CA CYS A 113 18.84 -1.90 4.76
C CYS A 113 18.63 -2.98 3.71
N GLY A 114 18.98 -2.68 2.46
CA GLY A 114 19.01 -3.65 1.36
C GLY A 114 17.67 -4.30 1.05
N MET A 115 16.58 -3.54 1.20
CA MET A 115 15.23 -4.00 0.88
C MET A 115 14.51 -3.03 -0.06
N SER A 116 13.61 -3.59 -0.85
CA SER A 116 12.71 -2.88 -1.75
C SER A 116 11.27 -3.29 -1.45
N GLN A 117 10.34 -2.35 -1.57
CA GLN A 117 8.92 -2.62 -1.32
C GLN A 117 8.20 -2.94 -2.63
N VAL A 118 7.42 -4.02 -2.64
CA VAL A 118 6.50 -4.30 -3.75
C VAL A 118 5.44 -3.19 -3.79
N PRO A 119 5.24 -2.48 -4.92
CA PRO A 119 4.30 -1.37 -4.99
C PRO A 119 2.87 -1.75 -4.56
N LEU A 120 2.24 -0.93 -3.72
CA LEU A 120 0.91 -1.20 -3.16
C LEU A 120 -0.19 -1.33 -4.23
N GLN A 121 -0.05 -0.61 -5.33
CA GLN A 121 -1.04 -0.56 -6.41
C GLN A 121 -0.64 -1.39 -7.63
N LEU A 122 0.32 -2.32 -7.49
CA LEU A 122 0.84 -3.10 -8.60
C LEU A 122 -0.27 -3.87 -9.35
N THR A 123 -1.31 -4.31 -8.65
CA THR A 123 -2.44 -5.06 -9.22
C THR A 123 -3.65 -4.21 -9.62
N PHE A 124 -3.53 -2.87 -9.64
CA PHE A 124 -4.66 -1.96 -9.91
C PHE A 124 -4.79 -1.67 -11.40
N GLY A 125 -5.04 -2.73 -12.19
CA GLY A 125 -5.25 -2.62 -13.63
C GLY A 125 -3.98 -2.40 -14.47
N ASN A 126 -2.79 -2.50 -13.88
CA ASN A 126 -1.53 -2.40 -14.61
C ASN A 126 -1.34 -3.59 -15.54
N SER A 127 -0.87 -3.32 -16.76
CA SER A 127 -0.34 -4.34 -17.68
C SER A 127 0.97 -4.95 -17.17
N GLU A 128 1.40 -6.07 -17.76
CA GLU A 128 2.73 -6.65 -17.45
C GLU A 128 3.85 -5.62 -17.63
N ALA A 129 3.81 -4.84 -18.70
CA ALA A 129 4.85 -3.85 -19.00
C ALA A 129 4.90 -2.73 -17.96
N GLU A 130 3.74 -2.21 -17.55
CA GLU A 130 3.64 -1.18 -16.51
C GLU A 130 4.09 -1.71 -15.15
N ALA A 131 3.68 -2.94 -14.80
CA ALA A 131 4.09 -3.58 -13.56
C ALA A 131 5.60 -3.82 -13.49
N ARG A 132 6.23 -4.27 -14.59
CA ARG A 132 7.69 -4.40 -14.66
C ARG A 132 8.40 -3.06 -14.46
N ALA A 133 7.89 -1.99 -15.08
CA ALA A 133 8.45 -0.65 -14.90
C ALA A 133 8.33 -0.15 -13.45
N GLN A 134 7.18 -0.37 -12.80
CA GLN A 134 6.99 0.00 -11.40
C GLN A 134 7.89 -0.80 -10.45
N LEU A 135 8.08 -2.10 -10.70
CA LEU A 135 8.99 -2.93 -9.92
C LEU A 135 10.45 -2.48 -10.09
N GLU A 136 10.87 -2.17 -11.32
CA GLU A 136 12.21 -1.62 -11.58
C GLU A 136 12.43 -0.28 -10.87
N GLU A 137 11.45 0.63 -10.93
CA GLU A 137 11.50 1.92 -10.22
C GLU A 137 11.57 1.75 -8.70
N ALA A 138 10.91 0.71 -8.16
CA ALA A 138 10.98 0.35 -6.76
C ALA A 138 12.31 -0.32 -6.35
N GLY A 139 13.21 -0.62 -7.29
CA GLY A 139 14.49 -1.28 -7.04
C GLY A 139 14.45 -2.81 -7.15
N ILE A 140 13.34 -3.39 -7.61
CA ILE A 140 13.13 -4.83 -7.77
C ILE A 140 13.47 -5.22 -9.22
N ALA A 141 14.67 -5.75 -9.42
CA ALA A 141 15.18 -6.11 -10.75
C ALA A 141 14.75 -7.51 -11.21
N GLU A 142 14.63 -8.47 -10.28
CA GLU A 142 14.32 -9.87 -10.61
C GLU A 142 12.79 -10.05 -10.64
N VAL A 143 12.22 -10.08 -11.85
CA VAL A 143 10.77 -10.21 -12.04
C VAL A 143 10.44 -11.45 -12.86
N GLU A 144 9.75 -12.39 -12.23
CA GLU A 144 9.20 -13.58 -12.86
C GLU A 144 7.73 -13.37 -13.25
N VAL A 145 7.29 -14.02 -14.33
CA VAL A 145 5.89 -13.90 -14.81
C VAL A 145 5.25 -15.26 -14.90
N ALA A 146 4.11 -15.39 -14.22
CA ALA A 146 3.20 -16.51 -14.33
C ALA A 146 1.95 -16.09 -15.10
N TYR A 147 1.60 -16.84 -16.14
CA TYR A 147 0.38 -16.60 -16.91
C TYR A 147 -0.75 -17.50 -16.43
N SER A 148 -1.93 -16.91 -16.25
CA SER A 148 -3.16 -17.63 -15.91
C SER A 148 -4.15 -17.55 -17.07
N GLY A 149 -4.48 -18.70 -17.65
CA GLY A 149 -5.38 -18.80 -18.80
C GLY A 149 -4.72 -18.41 -20.13
N ASP A 150 -5.56 -18.05 -21.11
CA ASP A 150 -5.11 -17.51 -22.40
C ASP A 150 -4.90 -16.00 -22.27
N VAL A 151 -3.65 -15.55 -22.43
CA VAL A 151 -3.27 -14.14 -22.24
C VAL A 151 -2.99 -13.46 -23.58
N ASP A 152 -3.65 -12.33 -23.79
CA ASP A 152 -3.39 -11.40 -24.89
C ASP A 152 -2.37 -10.34 -24.44
N GLU A 153 -1.23 -10.26 -25.12
CA GLU A 153 -0.19 -9.26 -24.84
C GLU A 153 -0.70 -7.82 -24.97
N ALA A 154 -1.71 -7.57 -25.81
CA ALA A 154 -2.31 -6.24 -25.99
C ALA A 154 -3.39 -5.91 -24.95
N ALA A 155 -3.90 -6.91 -24.23
CA ALA A 155 -4.99 -6.77 -23.28
C ALA A 155 -4.79 -7.72 -22.09
N ASN A 156 -3.84 -7.39 -21.22
CA ASN A 156 -3.57 -8.12 -19.98
C ASN A 156 -3.45 -7.18 -18.79
N VAL A 157 -3.65 -7.74 -17.61
CA VAL A 157 -3.42 -7.07 -16.33
C VAL A 157 -2.73 -7.99 -15.34
N VAL A 158 -2.00 -7.40 -14.40
CA VAL A 158 -1.47 -8.08 -13.22
C VAL A 158 -2.56 -8.19 -12.17
N THR A 159 -2.83 -9.41 -11.71
CA THR A 159 -3.90 -9.68 -10.72
C THR A 159 -3.37 -10.10 -9.36
N ALA A 160 -2.13 -10.59 -9.29
CA ALA A 160 -1.49 -10.95 -8.05
C ALA A 160 0.03 -10.80 -8.17
N SER A 161 0.68 -10.67 -7.01
CA SER A 161 2.13 -10.76 -6.88
C SER A 161 2.49 -11.71 -5.73
N SER A 162 3.66 -12.31 -5.83
CA SER A 162 4.29 -13.09 -4.76
C SER A 162 5.76 -12.68 -4.68
N PRO A 163 6.21 -12.05 -3.59
CA PRO A 163 5.45 -11.60 -2.41
C PRO A 163 4.29 -10.61 -2.72
N PRO A 164 3.30 -10.49 -1.82
CA PRO A 164 2.12 -9.65 -2.08
C PRO A 164 2.47 -8.16 -2.15
N CYS A 165 1.54 -7.36 -2.69
CA CYS A 165 1.71 -5.90 -2.77
C CYS A 165 1.91 -5.31 -1.37
N GLY A 166 2.87 -4.40 -1.22
CA GLY A 166 3.25 -3.81 0.07
C GLY A 166 4.30 -4.58 0.86
N ALA A 167 4.62 -5.82 0.47
CA ALA A 167 5.68 -6.62 1.09
C ALA A 167 7.07 -6.00 0.87
N TRP A 168 7.93 -6.13 1.87
CA TRP A 168 9.35 -5.80 1.77
C TRP A 168 10.15 -7.03 1.37
N VAL A 169 10.92 -6.93 0.31
CA VAL A 169 11.75 -8.01 -0.23
C VAL A 169 13.21 -7.63 -0.17
N VAL A 170 14.10 -8.60 0.03
CA VAL A 170 15.54 -8.34 -0.02
C VAL A 170 15.93 -8.01 -1.46
N ASP A 171 16.80 -7.02 -1.64
CA ASP A 171 17.27 -6.62 -2.96
C ASP A 171 17.88 -7.82 -3.70
N GLY A 172 17.37 -8.10 -4.91
CA GLY A 172 17.79 -9.23 -5.74
C GLY A 172 16.99 -10.53 -5.53
N GLU A 173 16.06 -10.58 -4.58
CA GLU A 173 15.07 -11.66 -4.54
C GLU A 173 14.01 -11.48 -5.64
N PRO A 174 13.56 -12.58 -6.28
CA PRO A 174 12.59 -12.50 -7.35
C PRO A 174 11.20 -12.18 -6.82
N VAL A 175 10.48 -11.32 -7.55
CA VAL A 175 9.03 -11.11 -7.39
C VAL A 175 8.33 -11.74 -8.58
N THR A 176 7.43 -12.68 -8.30
CA THR A 176 6.58 -13.28 -9.33
C THR A 176 5.28 -12.49 -9.46
N ILE A 177 4.95 -12.02 -10.66
CA ILE A 177 3.65 -11.43 -10.97
C ILE A 177 2.77 -12.43 -11.73
N THR A 178 1.47 -12.44 -11.42
CA THR A 178 0.47 -13.25 -12.13
C THR A 178 -0.31 -12.38 -13.10
N VAL A 179 -0.22 -12.72 -14.38
CA VAL A 179 -0.81 -11.97 -15.49
C VAL A 179 -1.98 -12.76 -16.08
N THR A 180 -3.07 -12.07 -16.38
CA THR A 180 -4.21 -12.66 -17.07
C THR A 180 -4.94 -11.64 -17.95
N SER A 181 -5.68 -12.14 -18.93
CA SER A 181 -6.63 -11.36 -19.73
C SER A 181 -8.07 -11.62 -19.33
N ASP A 182 -8.33 -12.65 -18.52
CA ASP A 182 -9.66 -12.99 -18.03
C ASP A 182 -9.86 -12.34 -16.65
N VAL A 183 -10.88 -11.50 -16.53
CA VAL A 183 -11.19 -10.75 -15.31
C VAL A 183 -12.63 -10.99 -14.89
N THR A 184 -12.93 -10.72 -13.63
CA THR A 184 -14.28 -10.89 -13.09
C THR A 184 -14.93 -9.54 -12.90
N MET A 185 -16.18 -9.40 -13.33
CA MET A 185 -16.98 -8.20 -13.12
C MET A 185 -17.08 -7.89 -11.62
N PRO A 186 -16.54 -6.75 -11.14
CA PRO A 186 -16.69 -6.34 -9.75
C PRO A 186 -18.14 -5.95 -9.45
N ASP A 187 -18.52 -5.98 -8.17
CA ASP A 187 -19.79 -5.40 -7.76
C ASP A 187 -19.66 -3.87 -7.69
N VAL A 188 -20.41 -3.21 -8.56
CA VAL A 188 -20.45 -1.73 -8.67
C VAL A 188 -21.86 -1.18 -8.47
N LEU A 189 -22.84 -2.03 -8.18
CA LEU A 189 -24.21 -1.58 -7.97
C LEU A 189 -24.30 -0.75 -6.69
N GLY A 190 -24.94 0.42 -6.77
CA GLY A 190 -25.01 1.36 -5.66
C GLY A 190 -23.75 2.20 -5.43
N ASP A 191 -22.64 1.93 -6.12
CA ASP A 191 -21.46 2.80 -6.09
C ASP A 191 -21.78 4.14 -6.76
N ASP A 192 -21.13 5.21 -6.30
CA ASP A 192 -21.17 6.48 -7.00
C ASP A 192 -20.31 6.42 -8.29
N PRO A 193 -20.52 7.32 -9.28
CA PRO A 193 -19.85 7.28 -10.56
C PRO A 193 -18.33 7.19 -10.52
N LEU A 194 -17.71 7.88 -9.57
CA LEU A 194 -16.25 7.91 -9.47
C LEU A 194 -15.74 6.58 -8.92
N THR A 195 -16.39 6.04 -7.89
CA THR A 195 -16.06 4.73 -7.31
C THR A 195 -16.28 3.60 -8.31
N ALA A 196 -17.40 3.60 -9.03
CA ALA A 196 -17.70 2.61 -10.06
C ALA A 196 -16.66 2.61 -11.19
N THR A 197 -16.29 3.81 -11.69
CA THR A 197 -15.27 3.96 -12.73
C THR A 197 -13.90 3.48 -12.24
N GLN A 198 -13.53 3.77 -10.99
CA GLN A 198 -12.26 3.31 -10.41
C GLN A 198 -12.24 1.79 -10.26
N ARG A 199 -13.28 1.17 -9.67
CA ARG A 199 -13.35 -0.28 -9.49
C ARG A 199 -13.27 -1.05 -10.81
N LEU A 200 -13.92 -0.56 -11.86
CA LEU A 200 -13.83 -1.17 -13.19
C LEU A 200 -12.40 -1.06 -13.75
N ARG A 201 -11.78 0.12 -13.66
CA ARG A 201 -10.40 0.33 -14.13
C ARG A 201 -9.37 -0.50 -13.38
N GLU A 202 -9.52 -0.66 -12.07
CA GLU A 202 -8.67 -1.54 -11.24
C GLU A 202 -8.71 -3.00 -11.71
N ARG A 203 -9.76 -3.42 -12.42
CA ARG A 203 -9.89 -4.73 -13.05
C ARG A 203 -9.51 -4.74 -14.54
N GLY A 204 -9.00 -3.63 -15.08
CA GLY A 204 -8.71 -3.50 -16.51
C GLY A 204 -9.96 -3.39 -17.40
N LEU A 205 -11.12 -3.09 -16.83
CA LEU A 205 -12.38 -2.90 -17.55
C LEU A 205 -12.60 -1.43 -17.91
N VAL A 206 -13.39 -1.18 -18.95
CA VAL A 206 -13.72 0.17 -19.42
C VAL A 206 -15.16 0.51 -19.03
N ALA A 207 -15.35 1.52 -18.19
CA ALA A 207 -16.69 2.04 -17.88
C ALA A 207 -17.25 2.86 -19.06
N ASP A 208 -18.54 2.69 -19.37
CA ASP A 208 -19.27 3.54 -20.30
C ASP A 208 -20.61 4.02 -19.69
N PRO A 209 -20.77 5.33 -19.37
CA PRO A 209 -19.78 6.39 -19.52
C PRO A 209 -18.67 6.30 -18.46
N ALA A 210 -17.43 6.58 -18.84
CA ALA A 210 -16.33 6.75 -17.90
C ALA A 210 -16.41 8.12 -17.22
N ILE A 211 -16.95 8.16 -15.99
CA ILE A 211 -17.11 9.41 -15.23
C ILE A 211 -15.89 9.58 -14.30
N THR A 212 -15.09 10.62 -14.55
CA THR A 212 -13.91 10.97 -13.73
C THR A 212 -14.12 12.17 -12.82
N GLU A 213 -15.18 12.94 -13.06
CA GLU A 213 -15.61 14.06 -12.23
C GLU A 213 -17.11 14.27 -12.42
N TYR A 214 -17.81 14.66 -11.35
CA TYR A 214 -19.21 15.10 -11.41
C TYR A 214 -19.47 16.10 -10.28
N MET A 215 -20.50 16.94 -10.45
CA MET A 215 -20.94 17.87 -9.42
C MET A 215 -22.15 17.30 -8.69
N VAL A 216 -22.15 17.45 -7.37
CA VAL A 216 -23.29 17.11 -6.52
C VAL A 216 -24.19 18.34 -6.43
N GLU A 217 -25.33 18.31 -7.11
CA GLU A 217 -26.39 19.31 -6.97
C GLU A 217 -27.36 18.88 -5.88
N ASP A 218 -27.76 19.81 -5.01
CA ASP A 218 -28.75 19.60 -3.94
C ASP A 218 -28.46 18.44 -2.96
N GLY A 219 -27.21 17.97 -2.90
CA GLY A 219 -26.80 16.85 -2.04
C GLY A 219 -27.18 15.47 -2.59
N PHE A 220 -27.67 15.39 -3.83
CA PHE A 220 -27.95 14.12 -4.49
C PHE A 220 -26.70 13.55 -5.15
N ILE A 221 -26.31 12.35 -4.73
CA ILE A 221 -25.21 11.60 -5.33
C ILE A 221 -25.84 10.50 -6.17
N PRO A 222 -25.70 10.54 -7.52
CA PRO A 222 -26.20 9.45 -8.35
C PRO A 222 -25.44 8.16 -8.02
N THR A 223 -26.11 7.02 -8.11
CA THR A 223 -25.51 5.70 -7.91
C THR A 223 -25.77 4.81 -9.12
N VAL A 224 -24.92 3.81 -9.34
CA VAL A 224 -25.14 2.81 -10.40
C VAL A 224 -26.42 2.03 -10.08
N GLU A 225 -27.40 2.11 -10.97
CA GLU A 225 -28.67 1.40 -10.90
C GLU A 225 -28.63 0.09 -11.71
N TRP A 226 -27.84 0.06 -12.77
CA TRP A 226 -27.73 -1.07 -13.67
C TRP A 226 -26.36 -1.10 -14.36
N ALA A 227 -25.87 -2.31 -14.61
CA ALA A 227 -24.66 -2.58 -15.38
C ALA A 227 -24.93 -3.67 -16.43
N SER A 228 -24.23 -3.61 -17.57
CA SER A 228 -24.37 -4.60 -18.66
C SER A 228 -23.93 -6.02 -18.30
N ALA A 229 -23.13 -6.18 -17.25
CA ALA A 229 -22.66 -7.46 -16.73
C ALA A 229 -23.01 -7.60 -15.24
N GLU A 230 -23.44 -8.81 -14.85
CA GLU A 230 -23.72 -9.12 -13.45
C GLU A 230 -22.41 -9.26 -12.65
N PRO A 231 -22.39 -8.88 -11.36
CA PRO A 231 -21.24 -9.13 -10.49
C PRO A 231 -20.82 -10.60 -10.52
N GLY A 232 -19.53 -10.86 -10.67
CA GLY A 232 -19.00 -12.23 -10.81
C GLY A 232 -18.99 -12.78 -12.24
N ALA A 233 -19.57 -12.08 -13.22
CA ALA A 233 -19.52 -12.51 -14.62
C ALA A 233 -18.07 -12.50 -15.16
N PRO A 234 -17.66 -13.53 -15.93
CA PRO A 234 -16.36 -13.53 -16.58
C PRO A 234 -16.37 -12.53 -17.74
N LEU A 235 -15.38 -11.64 -17.74
CA LEU A 235 -15.12 -10.62 -18.75
C LEU A 235 -13.66 -10.71 -19.21
N ARG A 236 -13.32 -9.96 -20.25
CA ARG A 236 -11.95 -9.77 -20.68
C ARG A 236 -11.45 -8.36 -20.38
N VAL A 237 -10.15 -8.24 -20.15
CA VAL A 237 -9.48 -6.94 -20.06
C VAL A 237 -9.82 -6.13 -21.32
N GLY A 238 -10.18 -4.86 -21.12
CA GLY A 238 -10.61 -3.96 -22.18
C GLY A 238 -12.10 -4.07 -22.54
N ASP A 239 -12.86 -5.03 -21.98
CA ASP A 239 -14.30 -5.08 -22.18
C ASP A 239 -14.97 -3.82 -21.65
N VAL A 240 -15.97 -3.35 -22.40
CA VAL A 240 -16.77 -2.18 -22.06
C VAL A 240 -17.98 -2.60 -21.22
N VAL A 241 -18.11 -2.01 -20.05
CA VAL A 241 -19.24 -2.18 -19.15
C VAL A 241 -20.12 -0.94 -19.21
N GLU A 242 -21.32 -1.10 -19.75
CA GLU A 242 -22.30 -0.02 -19.81
C GLU A 242 -22.93 0.17 -18.42
N LEU A 243 -22.96 1.41 -17.95
CA LEU A 243 -23.50 1.79 -16.65
C LEU A 243 -24.68 2.76 -16.83
N THR A 244 -25.76 2.51 -16.09
CA THR A 244 -26.86 3.45 -15.93
C THR A 244 -26.90 3.93 -14.48
N TYR A 245 -27.02 5.24 -14.32
CA TYR A 245 -27.06 5.90 -13.02
C TYR A 245 -28.46 6.38 -12.68
N THR A 246 -28.75 6.44 -11.37
CA THR A 246 -29.96 7.07 -10.84
C THR A 246 -30.08 8.51 -11.32
N THR A 247 -31.24 8.86 -11.83
CA THR A 247 -31.53 10.21 -12.33
C THR A 247 -32.32 11.08 -11.35
N ALA A 248 -32.80 10.50 -10.25
CA ALA A 248 -33.56 11.18 -9.20
C ALA A 248 -33.36 10.53 -7.82
N PRO A 249 -33.52 11.29 -6.71
CA PRO A 249 -33.45 10.78 -5.33
C PRO A 249 -34.61 9.88 -4.92
#